data_AF-A0A952NIS8-F1
#
_entry.id   AF-A0A952NIS8-F1
#
_cell.length_a   1.000
_cell.length_b   1.000
_cell.length_c   1.000
_cell.angle_alpha   90.00
_cell.angle_beta   90.00
_cell.angle_gamma   90.00
#
_symmetry.space_group_name_H-M   'P 1'
#
loop_
_entity.id
_entity.type
_entity.pdbx_description
1 polymer ?
#
loop_
_entity_poly.entity_id
_entity_poly.type
_entity_poly.pdbx_seq_one_letter_code
_entity_poly.pdbx_strand_id
1 'polypeptide(L)'
;MPLVAGAMFVIALSAISCASTPKTRTPASETALSVAASLEQVRLCSARIWPGFQMDSYRILLMQPSRQRGQFWEPGQALRDLSSEEAKSVQPDGSYNFITNFRGDRAVSVNMERPNAGASAAMSAFKTAFHEGFHFLYQMKAPWAAYFVSADRKPNVDRVEALYSRQMLIHAMKKALLGQQGWGEAVSWWQRWEKTGEAPETRWSDITEGTAYYAELVGSLLAEAGCEISESDLMKRALEQVPSLVDQPQPPEVRRAFVQQYVQTGYQKEGYEIGLLALLALRARGQLVGEAEYKSGRHYVDEMSAASQNADKMRIYAEMRAALLEVRTPVELLLTGVAPAPVVEDQRLRSEIETAFR
;
A
#
# COMPACT_ATOMS: atom_id res chain seq x y z
N MET A 1 73.84 -43.80 -3.71
CA MET A 1 73.45 -42.56 -4.44
C MET A 1 72.32 -41.90 -3.66
N PRO A 2 72.53 -40.73 -3.04
CA PRO A 2 71.48 -40.03 -2.30
C PRO A 2 70.71 -39.06 -3.20
N LEU A 3 69.38 -39.06 -3.08
CA LEU A 3 68.48 -38.08 -3.69
C LEU A 3 68.47 -36.81 -2.83
N VAL A 4 68.93 -35.70 -3.41
CA VAL A 4 68.93 -34.37 -2.81
C VAL A 4 67.56 -33.74 -2.99
N ALA A 5 66.88 -33.44 -1.88
CA ALA A 5 65.64 -32.67 -1.86
C ALA A 5 65.94 -31.17 -2.01
N GLY A 6 65.53 -30.57 -3.13
CA GLY A 6 65.60 -29.13 -3.36
C GLY A 6 64.34 -28.45 -2.83
N ALA A 7 64.45 -27.69 -1.75
CA ALA A 7 63.40 -26.80 -1.28
C ALA A 7 63.42 -25.50 -2.11
N MET A 8 62.41 -25.28 -2.95
CA MET A 8 62.17 -23.97 -3.58
C MET A 8 61.46 -23.06 -2.57
N PHE A 9 62.17 -22.01 -2.16
CA PHE A 9 61.61 -20.89 -1.40
C PHE A 9 60.90 -19.94 -2.39
N VAL A 10 59.57 -19.99 -2.45
CA VAL A 10 58.76 -19.01 -3.19
C VAL A 10 58.57 -17.80 -2.27
N ILE A 11 59.26 -16.70 -2.57
CA ILE A 11 59.05 -15.40 -1.93
C ILE A 11 57.75 -14.82 -2.49
N ALA A 12 56.66 -14.96 -1.74
CA ALA A 12 55.41 -14.26 -2.01
C ALA A 12 55.60 -12.78 -1.68
N LEU A 13 55.76 -11.94 -2.71
CA LEU A 13 55.66 -10.49 -2.60
C LEU A 13 54.20 -10.14 -2.27
N SER A 14 53.92 -9.93 -0.98
CA SER A 14 52.68 -9.34 -0.50
C SER A 14 52.55 -7.93 -1.08
N ALA A 15 51.78 -7.79 -2.16
CA ALA A 15 51.30 -6.50 -2.62
C ALA A 15 50.47 -5.89 -1.48
N ILE A 16 51.02 -4.87 -0.83
CA ILE A 16 50.29 -4.01 0.10
C ILE A 16 49.25 -3.27 -0.75
N SER A 17 48.08 -3.90 -0.92
CA SER A 17 46.92 -3.27 -1.52
C SER A 17 46.59 -2.09 -0.63
N CYS A 18 46.82 -0.86 -1.12
CA CYS A 18 46.36 0.36 -0.48
C CYS A 18 44.85 0.21 -0.25
N ALA A 19 44.48 -0.14 0.97
CA ALA A 19 43.09 -0.20 1.40
C ALA A 19 42.56 1.23 1.29
N SER A 20 41.85 1.52 0.21
CA SER A 20 41.09 2.74 0.07
C SER A 20 40.19 2.84 1.29
N THR A 21 40.40 3.86 2.11
CA THR A 21 39.60 4.14 3.29
C THR A 21 38.12 4.10 2.86
N PRO A 22 37.27 3.29 3.51
CA PRO A 22 35.86 3.20 3.14
C PRO A 22 35.27 4.61 3.15
N LYS A 23 34.78 5.08 2.00
CA LYS A 23 34.02 6.33 1.97
C LYS A 23 32.84 6.15 2.93
N THR A 24 32.81 6.96 3.98
CA THR A 24 31.69 6.99 4.93
C THR A 24 30.40 7.20 4.15
N ARG A 25 29.46 6.26 4.27
CA ARG A 25 28.16 6.36 3.62
C ARG A 25 27.41 7.55 4.23
N THR A 26 26.71 8.30 3.39
CA THR A 26 25.85 9.38 3.89
C THR A 26 24.56 8.78 4.46
N PRO A 27 23.93 9.40 5.48
CA PRO A 27 22.68 8.89 6.06
C PRO A 27 21.57 8.60 5.03
N ALA A 28 21.49 9.40 3.97
CA ALA A 28 20.49 9.18 2.92
C ALA A 28 20.76 7.93 2.06
N SER A 29 22.04 7.62 1.84
CA SER A 29 22.42 6.36 1.19
C SER A 29 22.09 5.16 2.07
N GLU A 30 22.15 5.30 3.40
CA GLU A 30 21.73 4.25 4.33
C GLU A 30 20.22 4.08 4.32
N THR A 31 19.45 5.18 4.31
CA THR A 31 17.99 5.13 4.18
C THR A 31 17.56 4.43 2.89
N ALA A 32 18.17 4.78 1.76
CA ALA A 32 17.82 4.19 0.48
C ALA A 32 18.20 2.70 0.39
N LEU A 33 19.34 2.30 0.98
CA LEU A 33 19.69 0.89 1.12
C LEU A 33 18.68 0.13 1.99
N SER A 34 18.19 0.74 3.06
CA SER A 34 17.16 0.15 3.92
C SER A 34 15.83 -0.03 3.18
N VAL A 35 15.39 0.98 2.42
CA VAL A 35 14.20 0.87 1.55
C VAL A 35 14.36 -0.25 0.52
N ALA A 36 15.51 -0.30 -0.16
CA ALA A 36 15.82 -1.33 -1.15
C ALA A 36 15.82 -2.74 -0.55
N ALA A 37 16.38 -2.91 0.66
CA ALA A 37 16.36 -4.17 1.37
C ALA A 37 14.93 -4.61 1.72
N SER A 38 14.09 -3.69 2.22
CA SER A 38 12.67 -3.96 2.49
C SER A 38 11.90 -4.35 1.22
N LEU A 39 12.10 -3.63 0.11
CA LEU A 39 11.47 -3.95 -1.18
C LEU A 39 11.90 -5.34 -1.69
N GLU A 40 13.19 -5.67 -1.58
CA GLU A 40 13.72 -6.96 -2.01
C GLU A 40 13.21 -8.11 -1.13
N GLN A 41 13.13 -7.90 0.19
CA GLN A 41 12.55 -8.88 1.10
C GLN A 41 11.08 -9.17 0.76
N VAL A 42 10.28 -8.12 0.55
CA VAL A 42 8.86 -8.26 0.23
C VAL A 42 8.66 -8.90 -1.14
N ARG A 43 9.53 -8.60 -2.13
CA ARG A 43 9.50 -9.21 -3.46
C ARG A 43 9.49 -10.74 -3.40
N LEU A 44 10.27 -11.33 -2.50
CA LEU A 44 10.38 -12.79 -2.37
C LEU A 44 9.07 -13.48 -1.93
N CYS A 45 8.13 -12.72 -1.36
CA CYS A 45 6.84 -13.23 -0.91
C CYS A 45 5.68 -12.31 -1.29
N SER A 46 5.76 -11.62 -2.43
CA SER A 46 4.71 -10.67 -2.87
C SER A 46 3.34 -11.33 -2.99
N ALA A 47 3.27 -12.61 -3.36
CA ALA A 47 2.02 -13.38 -3.41
C ALA A 47 1.29 -13.47 -2.06
N ARG A 48 1.99 -13.26 -0.94
CA ARG A 48 1.37 -13.20 0.39
C ARG A 48 0.65 -11.88 0.65
N ILE A 49 0.90 -10.83 -0.13
CA ILE A 49 0.25 -9.52 0.03
C ILE A 49 -1.10 -9.55 -0.67
N TRP A 50 -1.11 -9.94 -1.94
CA TRP A 50 -2.31 -10.00 -2.75
C TRP A 50 -2.25 -11.16 -3.75
N PRO A 51 -3.34 -11.89 -4.03
CA PRO A 51 -3.30 -13.05 -4.92
C PRO A 51 -2.95 -12.64 -6.34
N GLY A 52 -1.91 -13.24 -6.92
CA GLY A 52 -1.40 -12.89 -8.25
C GLY A 52 -0.48 -11.68 -8.29
N PHE A 53 -0.25 -11.01 -7.16
CA PHE A 53 0.65 -9.85 -7.10
C PHE A 53 2.12 -10.27 -7.20
N GLN A 54 2.80 -9.70 -8.19
CA GLN A 54 4.22 -9.88 -8.44
C GLN A 54 4.91 -8.52 -8.53
N MET A 55 6.10 -8.44 -7.93
CA MET A 55 6.90 -7.22 -7.90
C MET A 55 7.97 -7.15 -9.00
N ASP A 56 8.00 -8.08 -9.95
CA ASP A 56 9.06 -8.16 -10.97
C ASP A 56 9.10 -6.95 -11.90
N SER A 57 7.99 -6.23 -12.05
CA SER A 57 7.93 -4.95 -12.80
C SER A 57 8.05 -3.72 -11.91
N TYR A 58 8.32 -3.86 -10.61
CA TYR A 58 8.47 -2.70 -9.74
C TYR A 58 9.78 -1.99 -10.05
N ARG A 59 9.74 -0.67 -10.25
CA ARG A 59 10.92 0.15 -10.49
C ARG A 59 10.79 1.41 -9.67
N ILE A 60 11.70 1.62 -8.73
CA ILE A 60 11.60 2.68 -7.73
C ILE A 60 12.83 3.58 -7.82
N LEU A 61 12.58 4.89 -7.91
CA LEU A 61 13.61 5.93 -7.90
C LEU A 61 13.58 6.61 -6.52
N LEU A 62 14.59 6.39 -5.70
CA LEU A 62 14.74 6.94 -4.35
C LEU A 62 15.49 8.27 -4.45
N MET A 63 14.75 9.38 -4.41
CA MET A 63 15.24 10.71 -4.79
C MET A 63 15.57 11.59 -3.59
N GLN A 64 16.62 12.39 -3.75
CA GLN A 64 17.00 13.48 -2.84
C GLN A 64 16.97 14.82 -3.59
N PRO A 65 15.80 15.46 -3.69
CA PRO A 65 15.65 16.61 -4.56
C PRO A 65 16.55 17.78 -4.23
N SER A 66 16.72 18.09 -2.94
CA SER A 66 17.60 19.18 -2.51
C SER A 66 19.07 18.99 -2.95
N ARG A 67 19.48 17.74 -3.23
CA ARG A 67 20.84 17.38 -3.63
C ARG A 67 20.98 17.03 -5.11
N GLN A 68 19.88 17.02 -5.86
CA GLN A 68 19.83 16.53 -7.26
C GLN A 68 20.50 15.16 -7.42
N ARG A 69 20.22 14.25 -6.50
CA ARG A 69 20.73 12.87 -6.51
C ARG A 69 19.59 11.90 -6.33
N GLY A 70 19.82 10.65 -6.68
CA GLY A 70 18.90 9.58 -6.40
C GLY A 70 19.51 8.23 -6.70
N GLN A 71 18.78 7.19 -6.32
CA GLN A 71 19.17 5.81 -6.52
C GLN A 71 18.01 5.05 -7.16
N PHE A 72 18.34 4.12 -8.04
CA PHE A 72 17.39 3.31 -8.76
C PHE A 72 17.42 1.90 -8.20
N TRP A 73 16.27 1.45 -7.73
CA TRP A 73 16.04 0.07 -7.32
C TRP A 73 15.23 -0.66 -8.37
N GLU A 74 15.70 -1.87 -8.70
CA GLU A 74 14.96 -2.83 -9.50
C GLU A 74 15.10 -4.26 -8.92
N PRO A 75 14.03 -5.06 -8.99
CA PRO A 75 13.94 -6.45 -8.59
C PRO A 75 15.19 -7.28 -8.89
N GLY A 76 15.76 -7.89 -7.84
CA GLY A 76 16.89 -8.82 -7.99
C GLY A 76 18.20 -8.16 -8.41
N GLN A 77 18.29 -6.83 -8.45
CA GLN A 77 19.52 -6.11 -8.77
C GLN A 77 19.98 -5.25 -7.59
N ALA A 78 21.28 -4.95 -7.59
CA ALA A 78 21.85 -4.03 -6.63
C ALA A 78 21.36 -2.60 -6.89
N LEU A 79 21.20 -1.82 -5.81
CA LEU A 79 20.85 -0.41 -5.89
C LEU A 79 21.89 0.35 -6.73
N ARG A 80 21.43 1.13 -7.71
CA ARG A 80 22.30 1.87 -8.64
C ARG A 80 22.16 3.38 -8.42
N ASP A 81 23.28 4.09 -8.36
CA ASP A 81 23.26 5.56 -8.36
C ASP A 81 22.78 6.11 -9.72
N LEU A 82 21.92 7.14 -9.68
CA LEU A 82 21.54 7.89 -10.87
C LEU A 82 22.67 8.83 -11.30
N SER A 83 22.85 8.96 -12.61
CA SER A 83 23.62 10.07 -13.17
C SER A 83 22.96 11.42 -12.83
N SER A 84 23.71 12.51 -12.92
CA SER A 84 23.16 13.85 -12.67
C SER A 84 22.05 14.21 -13.65
N GLU A 85 22.15 13.75 -14.90
CA GLU A 85 21.15 13.94 -15.94
C GLU A 85 19.86 13.17 -15.61
N GLU A 86 19.99 11.88 -15.26
CA GLU A 86 18.85 11.07 -14.84
C GLU A 86 18.15 11.69 -13.63
N ALA A 87 18.91 12.04 -12.60
CA ALA A 87 18.36 12.58 -11.36
C ALA A 87 17.59 13.89 -11.61
N LYS A 88 18.04 14.75 -12.53
CA LYS A 88 17.31 15.98 -12.90
C LYS A 88 15.99 15.69 -13.63
N SER A 89 15.94 14.62 -14.42
CA SER A 89 14.76 14.27 -15.23
C SER A 89 13.60 13.62 -14.45
N VAL A 90 13.85 13.16 -13.23
CA VAL A 90 12.88 12.39 -12.42
C VAL A 90 12.67 12.96 -11.02
N GLN A 91 12.83 14.28 -10.86
CA GLN A 91 12.62 14.92 -9.56
C GLN A 91 11.14 14.87 -9.14
N PRO A 92 10.82 14.38 -7.93
CA PRO A 92 9.46 14.45 -7.40
C PRO A 92 9.11 15.88 -6.97
N ASP A 93 7.97 16.39 -7.42
CA ASP A 93 7.44 17.71 -7.04
C ASP A 93 6.77 17.68 -5.64
N GLY A 94 6.48 16.47 -5.14
CA GLY A 94 5.85 16.20 -3.84
C GLY A 94 6.57 15.10 -3.05
N SER A 95 5.78 14.23 -2.42
CA SER A 95 6.29 13.02 -1.73
C SER A 95 6.67 11.92 -2.73
N TYR A 96 6.06 11.91 -3.91
CA TYR A 96 6.35 10.99 -5.00
C TYR A 96 5.95 11.61 -6.35
N ASN A 97 6.35 10.97 -7.46
CA ASN A 97 5.89 11.23 -8.83
C ASN A 97 5.81 9.89 -9.58
N PHE A 98 4.85 9.78 -10.51
CA PHE A 98 4.75 8.65 -11.44
C PHE A 98 5.52 8.96 -12.73
N ILE A 99 6.47 8.08 -13.07
CA ILE A 99 7.31 8.23 -14.27
C ILE A 99 6.87 7.19 -15.30
N THR A 100 6.32 7.63 -16.42
CA THR A 100 5.78 6.74 -17.45
C THR A 100 6.84 6.14 -18.37
N ASN A 101 8.01 6.78 -18.47
CA ASN A 101 9.12 6.33 -19.31
C ASN A 101 10.48 6.71 -18.69
N PHE A 102 10.98 5.85 -17.81
CA PHE A 102 12.36 5.86 -17.34
C PHE A 102 13.07 4.66 -17.97
N ARG A 103 13.96 4.93 -18.95
CA ARG A 103 14.69 3.89 -19.69
C ARG A 103 13.79 2.86 -20.40
N GLY A 104 12.62 3.29 -20.87
CA GLY A 104 11.64 2.41 -21.53
C GLY A 104 10.61 1.79 -20.59
N ASP A 105 10.77 1.95 -19.28
CA ASP A 105 9.89 1.35 -18.26
C ASP A 105 9.12 2.39 -17.44
N ARG A 106 8.04 1.94 -16.79
CA ARG A 106 7.31 2.73 -15.78
C ARG A 106 8.01 2.64 -14.43
N ALA A 107 8.13 3.75 -13.72
CA ALA A 107 8.74 3.81 -12.39
C ALA A 107 7.98 4.76 -11.46
N VAL A 108 8.17 4.58 -10.15
CA VAL A 108 7.71 5.52 -9.12
C VAL A 108 8.92 6.20 -8.51
N SER A 109 8.97 7.53 -8.54
CA SER A 109 9.98 8.28 -7.81
C SER A 109 9.45 8.69 -6.45
N VAL A 110 10.22 8.46 -5.39
CA VAL A 110 9.87 8.78 -4.00
C VAL A 110 10.85 9.80 -3.45
N ASN A 111 10.32 10.83 -2.82
CA ASN A 111 11.10 11.87 -2.18
C ASN A 111 11.58 11.43 -0.79
N MET A 112 12.85 11.08 -0.67
CA MET A 112 13.47 10.63 0.58
C MET A 112 13.64 11.75 1.62
N GLU A 113 13.34 13.00 1.26
CA GLU A 113 13.45 14.19 2.13
C GLU A 113 12.10 14.58 2.76
N ARG A 114 11.01 13.92 2.35
CA ARG A 114 9.63 14.12 2.85
C ARG A 114 8.98 12.74 3.10
N PRO A 115 9.02 12.10 4.29
CA PRO A 115 9.09 12.66 5.64
C PRO A 115 10.12 11.98 6.60
N ASN A 116 10.70 12.79 7.50
CA ASN A 116 11.44 12.41 8.73
C ASN A 116 12.73 11.57 8.57
N ALA A 117 13.88 12.22 8.29
CA ALA A 117 15.20 11.58 8.33
C ALA A 117 15.46 10.75 9.63
N GLY A 118 15.83 9.47 9.49
CA GLY A 118 15.96 8.48 10.57
C GLY A 118 15.55 7.05 10.14
N ALA A 119 15.57 6.07 11.06
CA ALA A 119 15.06 4.71 10.78
C ALA A 119 13.56 4.72 10.43
N SER A 120 12.81 5.66 10.99
CA SER A 120 11.43 5.96 10.59
C SER A 120 11.31 6.54 9.18
N ALA A 121 12.35 7.22 8.66
CA ALA A 121 12.37 7.70 7.26
C ALA A 121 12.37 6.54 6.29
N ALA A 122 13.20 5.53 6.55
CA ALA A 122 13.32 4.37 5.67
C ALA A 122 11.97 3.66 5.57
N MET A 123 11.32 3.38 6.70
CA MET A 123 9.99 2.77 6.68
C MET A 123 8.95 3.69 6.04
N SER A 124 8.99 5.00 6.28
CA SER A 124 8.04 5.93 5.64
C SER A 124 8.21 6.02 4.12
N ALA A 125 9.45 6.03 3.64
CA ALA A 125 9.77 6.02 2.22
C ALA A 125 9.43 4.66 1.58
N PHE A 126 9.66 3.56 2.29
CA PHE A 126 9.21 2.24 1.87
C PHE A 126 7.69 2.21 1.73
N LYS A 127 6.94 2.67 2.73
CA LYS A 127 5.48 2.74 2.70
C LYS A 127 4.97 3.52 1.49
N THR A 128 5.51 4.72 1.28
CA THR A 128 5.19 5.55 0.11
C THR A 128 5.54 4.82 -1.19
N ALA A 129 6.75 4.26 -1.32
CA ALA A 129 7.16 3.53 -2.51
C ALA A 129 6.25 2.33 -2.81
N PHE A 130 5.82 1.64 -1.75
CA PHE A 130 5.02 0.44 -1.85
C PHE A 130 3.56 0.75 -2.18
N HIS A 131 2.94 1.70 -1.48
CA HIS A 131 1.57 2.18 -1.72
C HIS A 131 1.43 2.72 -3.14
N GLU A 132 2.30 3.65 -3.53
CA GLU A 132 2.25 4.28 -4.84
C GLU A 132 2.71 3.34 -5.96
N GLY A 133 3.67 2.46 -5.66
CA GLY A 133 4.04 1.34 -6.53
C GLY A 133 2.87 0.39 -6.78
N PHE A 134 2.08 0.10 -5.76
CA PHE A 134 0.87 -0.73 -5.87
C PHE A 134 -0.15 -0.10 -6.79
N HIS A 135 -0.45 1.19 -6.64
CA HIS A 135 -1.28 1.92 -7.59
C HIS A 135 -0.74 1.80 -9.02
N PHE A 136 0.49 2.25 -9.24
CA PHE A 136 0.97 2.55 -10.58
C PHE A 136 1.45 1.32 -11.35
N LEU A 137 2.05 0.35 -10.66
CA LEU A 137 2.77 -0.77 -11.29
C LEU A 137 1.97 -2.07 -11.28
N TYR A 138 0.97 -2.20 -10.39
CA TYR A 138 0.08 -3.35 -10.31
C TYR A 138 -1.39 -2.97 -10.55
N GLN A 139 -1.97 -2.17 -9.67
CA GLN A 139 -3.40 -1.88 -9.67
C GLN A 139 -3.83 -1.30 -11.01
N MET A 140 -3.16 -0.30 -11.59
CA MET A 140 -3.50 0.25 -12.92
C MET A 140 -3.48 -0.75 -14.08
N LYS A 141 -2.81 -1.90 -13.94
CA LYS A 141 -2.78 -2.97 -14.96
C LYS A 141 -3.83 -4.04 -14.72
N ALA A 142 -4.45 -4.05 -13.54
CA ALA A 142 -5.38 -5.08 -13.18
C ALA A 142 -6.66 -4.95 -14.03
N PRO A 143 -7.36 -6.05 -14.36
CA PRO A 143 -8.54 -5.98 -15.23
C PRO A 143 -9.67 -5.07 -14.74
N TRP A 144 -9.76 -4.90 -13.42
CA TRP A 144 -10.72 -4.06 -12.73
C TRP A 144 -10.27 -2.60 -12.61
N ALA A 145 -9.12 -2.29 -13.22
CA ALA A 145 -8.47 -1.01 -13.05
C ALA A 145 -8.76 0.04 -14.09
N ALA A 146 -9.40 -0.37 -15.16
CA ALA A 146 -9.80 0.55 -16.19
C ALA A 146 -10.85 1.57 -15.74
N TYR A 147 -11.30 1.49 -14.49
CA TYR A 147 -12.19 2.44 -13.87
C TYR A 147 -11.49 3.59 -13.12
N PHE A 148 -10.15 3.66 -13.12
CA PHE A 148 -9.37 4.51 -12.21
C PHE A 148 -9.02 5.91 -12.68
N VAL A 149 -9.85 6.50 -13.52
CA VAL A 149 -9.55 7.83 -14.04
C VAL A 149 -10.26 8.87 -13.20
N SER A 150 -9.44 9.57 -12.40
CA SER A 150 -9.71 10.79 -11.63
C SER A 150 -11.15 11.29 -11.70
N ALA A 151 -12.02 10.74 -10.85
CA ALA A 151 -13.12 11.55 -10.36
C ALA A 151 -12.50 12.51 -9.33
N ASP A 152 -12.03 13.67 -9.79
CA ASP A 152 -11.70 14.85 -8.98
C ASP A 152 -12.96 15.42 -8.30
N ARG A 153 -13.84 14.53 -7.84
CA ARG A 153 -15.07 14.85 -7.14
C ARG A 153 -14.76 14.69 -5.68
N LYS A 154 -14.39 15.81 -5.06
CA LYS A 154 -14.51 15.94 -3.62
C LYS A 154 -15.94 15.50 -3.25
N PRO A 155 -16.13 14.54 -2.33
CA PRO A 155 -17.45 14.23 -1.82
C PRO A 155 -18.09 15.55 -1.43
N ASN A 156 -19.36 15.72 -1.80
CA ASN A 156 -20.04 16.96 -1.52
C ASN A 156 -20.07 17.13 0.00
N VAL A 157 -19.22 18.02 0.52
CA VAL A 157 -19.03 18.32 1.95
C VAL A 157 -20.31 18.76 2.65
N ASP A 158 -21.36 19.08 1.87
CA ASP A 158 -22.72 19.30 2.36
C ASP A 158 -23.40 18.02 2.89
N ARG A 159 -22.78 16.84 2.73
CA ARG A 159 -23.34 15.53 3.13
C ARG A 159 -22.75 15.02 4.45
N VAL A 160 -22.92 15.81 5.52
CA VAL A 160 -22.53 15.44 6.90
C VAL A 160 -22.98 14.03 7.30
N GLU A 161 -24.17 13.62 6.85
CA GLU A 161 -24.75 12.30 7.11
C GLU A 161 -23.93 11.15 6.51
N ALA A 162 -23.32 11.35 5.33
CA ALA A 162 -22.55 10.32 4.64
C ALA A 162 -21.18 10.14 5.31
N LEU A 163 -20.49 11.25 5.60
CA LEU A 163 -19.26 11.27 6.42
C LEU A 163 -19.49 10.59 7.79
N TYR A 164 -20.56 10.97 8.48
CA TYR A 164 -20.91 10.36 9.76
C TYR A 164 -21.15 8.85 9.65
N SER A 165 -21.91 8.42 8.64
CA SER A 165 -22.19 6.99 8.43
C SER A 165 -20.92 6.19 8.13
N ARG A 166 -19.98 6.76 7.36
CA ARG A 166 -18.67 6.14 7.06
C ARG A 166 -17.80 6.02 8.31
N GLN A 167 -17.73 7.06 9.14
CA GLN A 167 -17.00 7.00 10.43
C GLN A 167 -17.57 5.94 11.37
N MET A 168 -18.90 5.86 11.47
CA MET A 168 -19.55 4.85 12.31
C MET A 168 -19.39 3.43 11.75
N LEU A 169 -19.37 3.26 10.43
CA LEU A 169 -19.03 2.01 9.76
C LEU A 169 -17.60 1.58 10.10
N ILE A 170 -16.61 2.48 9.96
CA ILE A 170 -15.22 2.25 10.35
C ILE A 170 -15.14 1.78 11.80
N HIS A 171 -15.74 2.52 12.74
CA HIS A 171 -15.74 2.17 14.16
C HIS A 171 -16.31 0.78 14.43
N ALA A 172 -17.44 0.45 13.80
CA ALA A 172 -18.09 -0.85 13.94
C ALA A 172 -17.24 -2.00 13.38
N MET A 173 -16.59 -1.81 12.22
CA MET A 173 -15.68 -2.81 11.65
C MET A 173 -14.45 -3.04 12.54
N LYS A 174 -13.90 -1.97 13.12
CA LYS A 174 -12.77 -2.07 14.04
C LYS A 174 -13.10 -2.85 15.31
N LYS A 175 -14.23 -2.54 15.96
CA LYS A 175 -14.76 -3.37 17.07
C LYS A 175 -14.81 -4.85 16.67
N ALA A 176 -15.38 -5.13 15.51
CA ALA A 176 -15.59 -6.49 15.03
C ALA A 176 -14.27 -7.24 14.78
N LEU A 177 -13.27 -6.58 14.18
CA LEU A 177 -11.93 -7.11 13.97
C LEU A 177 -11.16 -7.38 15.26
N LEU A 178 -11.42 -6.58 16.30
CA LEU A 178 -10.84 -6.75 17.64
C LEU A 178 -11.60 -7.77 18.50
N GLY A 179 -12.45 -8.60 17.89
CA GLY A 179 -13.20 -9.66 18.58
C GLY A 179 -14.42 -9.17 19.38
N GLN A 180 -14.82 -7.91 19.25
CA GLN A 180 -16.01 -7.36 19.89
C GLN A 180 -17.25 -7.51 19.00
N GLN A 181 -18.44 -7.35 19.57
CA GLN A 181 -19.66 -7.28 18.76
C GLN A 181 -19.65 -5.99 17.93
N GLY A 182 -19.56 -6.12 16.60
CA GLY A 182 -19.52 -4.97 15.69
C GLY A 182 -20.04 -5.22 14.27
N TRP A 183 -20.10 -6.47 13.78
CA TRP A 183 -20.52 -6.75 12.40
C TRP A 183 -21.97 -6.33 12.11
N GLY A 184 -22.91 -6.54 13.04
CA GLY A 184 -24.30 -6.09 12.87
C GLY A 184 -24.44 -4.57 12.83
N GLU A 185 -23.65 -3.86 13.65
CA GLU A 185 -23.54 -2.39 13.58
C GLU A 185 -22.96 -1.95 12.23
N ALA A 186 -21.90 -2.61 11.75
CA ALA A 186 -21.25 -2.30 10.48
C ALA A 186 -22.22 -2.46 9.29
N VAL A 187 -22.99 -3.55 9.24
CA VAL A 187 -24.04 -3.74 8.21
C VAL A 187 -25.06 -2.60 8.25
N SER A 188 -25.51 -2.22 9.45
CA SER A 188 -26.50 -1.15 9.63
C SER A 188 -25.98 0.20 9.15
N TRP A 189 -24.73 0.54 9.46
CA TRP A 189 -24.09 1.79 9.03
C TRP A 189 -23.77 1.81 7.54
N TRP A 190 -23.37 0.67 6.96
CA TRP A 190 -23.19 0.55 5.52
C TRP A 190 -24.52 0.78 4.76
N GLN A 191 -25.61 0.12 5.18
CA GLN A 191 -26.94 0.33 4.58
C GLN A 191 -27.42 1.78 4.71
N ARG A 192 -27.08 2.45 5.82
CA ARG A 192 -27.42 3.87 6.03
C ARG A 192 -26.61 4.77 5.10
N TRP A 193 -25.31 4.50 4.96
CA TRP A 193 -24.45 5.21 4.01
C TRP A 193 -24.91 5.02 2.56
N GLU A 194 -25.27 3.80 2.13
CA GLU A 194 -25.80 3.57 0.77
C GLU A 194 -27.03 4.44 0.46
N LYS A 195 -27.95 4.60 1.43
CA LYS A 195 -29.16 5.43 1.28
C LYS A 195 -28.87 6.93 1.11
N THR A 196 -27.65 7.39 1.40
CA THR A 196 -27.24 8.78 1.13
C THR A 196 -27.01 9.05 -0.36
N GLY A 197 -26.89 8.00 -1.18
CA GLY A 197 -26.54 8.10 -2.59
C GLY A 197 -25.08 8.48 -2.86
N GLU A 198 -24.26 8.66 -1.82
CA GLU A 198 -22.82 8.95 -1.94
C GLU A 198 -21.97 7.68 -2.12
N ALA A 199 -22.48 6.52 -1.70
CA ALA A 199 -21.71 5.28 -1.77
C ALA A 199 -21.09 5.05 -3.16
N PRO A 200 -21.84 5.14 -4.29
CA PRO A 200 -21.25 4.99 -5.62
C PRO A 200 -20.12 5.96 -5.95
N GLU A 201 -20.12 7.17 -5.37
CA GLU A 201 -19.11 8.21 -5.63
C GLU A 201 -17.81 7.93 -4.86
N THR A 202 -17.92 7.29 -3.70
CA THR A 202 -16.80 7.00 -2.78
C THR A 202 -16.29 5.56 -2.89
N ARG A 203 -17.05 4.64 -3.50
CA ARG A 203 -16.62 3.27 -3.85
C ARG A 203 -15.26 3.23 -4.53
N TRP A 204 -14.96 4.21 -5.38
CA TRP A 204 -13.66 4.31 -6.05
C TRP A 204 -12.51 4.40 -5.04
N SER A 205 -12.56 5.39 -4.13
CA SER A 205 -11.51 5.61 -3.12
C SER A 205 -11.41 4.42 -2.15
N ASP A 206 -12.54 3.84 -1.76
CA ASP A 206 -12.60 2.66 -0.89
C ASP A 206 -11.91 1.44 -1.53
N ILE A 207 -11.98 1.31 -2.85
CA ILE A 207 -11.27 0.27 -3.60
C ILE A 207 -9.81 0.67 -3.82
N THR A 208 -9.54 1.85 -4.38
CA THR A 208 -8.19 2.23 -4.80
C THR A 208 -7.26 2.39 -3.62
N GLU A 209 -7.57 3.37 -2.77
CA GLU A 209 -6.75 3.70 -1.61
C GLU A 209 -6.83 2.61 -0.56
N GLY A 210 -8.00 2.00 -0.38
CA GLY A 210 -8.16 0.90 0.56
C GLY A 210 -7.33 -0.34 0.23
N THR A 211 -7.25 -0.74 -1.04
CA THR A 211 -6.41 -1.88 -1.46
C THR A 211 -4.91 -1.53 -1.43
N ALA A 212 -4.53 -0.33 -1.81
CA ALA A 212 -3.14 0.13 -1.72
C ALA A 212 -2.68 0.25 -0.27
N TYR A 213 -3.53 0.76 0.62
CA TYR A 213 -3.22 0.90 2.05
C TYR A 213 -3.15 -0.46 2.75
N TYR A 214 -4.01 -1.39 2.36
CA TYR A 214 -3.89 -2.80 2.73
C TYR A 214 -2.56 -3.41 2.28
N ALA A 215 -2.19 -3.21 1.01
CA ALA A 215 -0.95 -3.71 0.46
C ALA A 215 0.27 -3.08 1.17
N GLU A 216 0.23 -1.78 1.45
CA GLU A 216 1.22 -1.06 2.25
C GLU A 216 1.38 -1.71 3.63
N LEU A 217 0.29 -1.88 4.38
CA LEU A 217 0.35 -2.46 5.73
C LEU A 217 0.95 -3.86 5.71
N VAL A 218 0.44 -4.76 4.87
CA VAL A 218 0.93 -6.14 4.81
C VAL A 218 2.38 -6.18 4.30
N GLY A 219 2.71 -5.36 3.31
CA GLY A 219 4.06 -5.20 2.79
C GLY A 219 5.05 -4.71 3.86
N SER A 220 4.68 -3.71 4.66
CA SER A 220 5.50 -3.23 5.78
C SER A 220 5.74 -4.31 6.83
N LEU A 221 4.70 -5.05 7.21
CA LEU A 221 4.83 -6.12 8.19
C LEU A 221 5.73 -7.26 7.67
N LEU A 222 5.63 -7.59 6.38
CA LEU A 222 6.53 -8.57 5.75
C LEU A 222 7.96 -8.05 5.61
N ALA A 223 8.16 -6.75 5.36
CA ALA A 223 9.48 -6.11 5.35
C ALA A 223 10.14 -6.10 6.73
N GLU A 224 9.36 -6.01 7.81
CA GLU A 224 9.87 -6.03 9.17
C GLU A 224 10.09 -7.46 9.69
N ALA A 225 9.17 -8.38 9.41
CA ALA A 225 9.16 -9.72 10.01
C ALA A 225 9.78 -10.82 9.15
N GLY A 226 9.98 -10.57 7.86
CA GLY A 226 10.42 -11.59 6.91
C GLY A 226 9.27 -12.39 6.30
N CYS A 227 9.58 -13.08 5.20
CA CYS A 227 8.60 -13.87 4.45
C CYS A 227 8.11 -15.13 5.17
N GLU A 228 8.79 -15.55 6.24
CA GLU A 228 8.47 -16.75 7.01
C GLU A 228 7.51 -16.50 8.19
N ILE A 229 7.07 -15.25 8.42
CA ILE A 229 6.08 -14.96 9.48
C ILE A 229 4.81 -15.79 9.29
N SER A 230 4.30 -16.42 10.34
CA SER A 230 3.06 -17.19 10.22
C SER A 230 1.88 -16.28 9.84
N GLU A 231 0.86 -16.83 9.20
CA GLU A 231 -0.33 -16.04 8.85
C GLU A 231 -1.06 -15.50 10.09
N SER A 232 -1.09 -16.28 11.16
CA SER A 232 -1.63 -15.87 12.46
C SER A 232 -0.87 -14.68 13.03
N ASP A 233 0.46 -14.72 13.07
CA ASP A 233 1.29 -13.65 13.61
C ASP A 233 1.22 -12.38 12.75
N LEU A 234 1.18 -12.55 11.42
CA LEU A 234 1.00 -11.44 10.48
C LEU A 234 -0.33 -10.73 10.73
N MET A 235 -1.42 -11.49 10.86
CA MET A 235 -2.74 -10.93 11.15
C MET A 235 -2.81 -10.30 12.53
N LYS A 236 -2.20 -10.91 13.56
CA LYS A 236 -2.11 -10.31 14.89
C LYS A 236 -1.43 -8.94 14.83
N ARG A 237 -0.27 -8.84 14.17
CA ARG A 237 0.44 -7.56 14.00
C ARG A 237 -0.35 -6.53 13.19
N ALA A 238 -1.05 -6.97 12.14
CA ALA A 238 -1.92 -6.09 11.37
C ALA A 238 -3.06 -5.51 12.23
N LEU A 239 -3.66 -6.35 13.08
CA LEU A 239 -4.72 -5.93 14.01
C LEU A 239 -4.20 -5.01 15.12
N GLU A 240 -2.96 -5.17 15.58
CA GLU A 240 -2.31 -4.26 16.53
C GLU A 240 -2.14 -2.84 15.97
N GLN A 241 -2.13 -2.67 14.64
CA GLN A 241 -2.09 -1.35 14.00
C GLN A 241 -3.49 -0.70 13.91
N VAL A 242 -4.57 -1.48 13.98
CA VAL A 242 -5.96 -0.99 13.84
C VAL A 242 -6.35 0.06 14.90
N PRO A 243 -6.00 -0.07 16.20
CA PRO A 243 -6.29 0.96 17.20
C PRO A 243 -5.71 2.33 16.85
N SER A 244 -4.53 2.39 16.22
CA SER A 244 -3.90 3.65 15.80
C SER A 244 -4.64 4.36 14.67
N LEU A 245 -5.56 3.66 13.99
CA LEU A 245 -6.48 4.23 13.02
C LEU A 245 -7.70 4.86 13.69
N VAL A 246 -7.94 4.65 14.99
CA VAL A 246 -9.03 5.29 15.75
C VAL A 246 -8.43 6.28 16.72
N ASP A 247 -8.36 7.53 16.29
CA ASP A 247 -8.40 8.58 17.29
C ASP A 247 -9.76 8.53 17.99
N GLN A 248 -9.71 8.58 19.32
CA GLN A 248 -10.77 8.26 20.28
C GLN A 248 -12.19 8.69 19.88
N PRO A 249 -13.25 7.97 20.29
CA PRO A 249 -14.63 8.41 20.10
C PRO A 249 -14.81 9.79 20.72
N GLN A 250 -14.83 10.81 19.85
CA GLN A 250 -14.93 12.19 20.29
C GLN A 250 -16.33 12.44 20.88
N PRO A 251 -16.44 13.15 22.02
CA PRO A 251 -17.72 13.58 22.58
C PRO A 251 -18.61 14.25 21.52
N PRO A 252 -19.95 14.18 21.62
CA PRO A 252 -20.86 14.76 20.64
C PRO A 252 -20.57 16.23 20.27
N GLU A 253 -20.10 17.03 21.23
CA GLU A 253 -19.67 18.43 20.99
C GLU A 253 -18.44 18.52 20.08
N VAL A 254 -17.47 17.62 20.24
CA VAL A 254 -16.26 17.59 19.40
C VAL A 254 -16.56 17.01 18.01
N ARG A 255 -17.66 16.25 17.83
CA ARG A 255 -18.05 15.72 16.51
C ARG A 255 -18.44 16.80 15.50
N ARG A 256 -19.06 17.91 15.92
CA ARG A 256 -19.31 19.05 15.00
C ARG A 256 -18.02 19.77 14.61
N ALA A 257 -17.10 19.94 15.56
CA ALA A 257 -15.79 20.52 15.29
C ALA A 257 -14.93 19.60 14.41
N PHE A 258 -15.01 18.28 14.60
CA PHE A 258 -14.35 17.27 13.78
C PHE A 258 -14.90 17.28 12.36
N VAL A 259 -16.22 17.30 12.17
CA VAL A 259 -16.83 17.47 10.83
C VAL A 259 -16.38 18.77 10.18
N GLN A 260 -16.30 19.89 10.92
CA GLN A 260 -15.78 21.16 10.39
C GLN A 260 -14.29 21.09 10.01
N GLN A 261 -13.45 20.46 10.82
CA GLN A 261 -12.02 20.27 10.53
C GLN A 261 -11.78 19.29 9.37
N TYR A 262 -12.60 18.25 9.27
CA TYR A 262 -12.57 17.27 8.18
C TYR A 262 -13.00 17.91 6.86
N VAL A 263 -14.06 18.73 6.89
CA VAL A 263 -14.49 19.55 5.75
C VAL A 263 -13.41 20.56 5.33
N GLN A 264 -12.69 21.16 6.29
CA GLN A 264 -11.62 22.13 6.00
C GLN A 264 -10.35 21.50 5.44
N THR A 265 -9.99 20.29 5.87
CA THR A 265 -8.75 19.61 5.42
C THR A 265 -8.95 18.81 4.14
N GLY A 266 -10.21 18.50 3.76
CA GLY A 266 -10.55 17.79 2.53
C GLY A 266 -9.94 16.39 2.43
N TYR A 267 -9.47 15.84 3.55
CA TYR A 267 -8.61 14.68 3.57
C TYR A 267 -9.45 13.42 3.73
N GLN A 268 -9.62 12.67 2.65
CA GLN A 268 -10.49 11.48 2.57
C GLN A 268 -9.80 10.21 3.12
N LYS A 269 -9.34 10.21 4.38
CA LYS A 269 -8.71 8.99 4.96
C LYS A 269 -9.69 7.82 5.08
N GLU A 270 -10.99 8.09 5.11
CA GLU A 270 -12.02 7.05 5.24
C GLU A 270 -11.93 5.97 4.16
N GLY A 271 -11.56 6.31 2.92
CA GLY A 271 -11.44 5.32 1.84
C GLY A 271 -10.32 4.32 2.08
N TYR A 272 -9.18 4.82 2.56
CA TYR A 272 -8.04 4.01 3.02
C TYR A 272 -8.49 3.05 4.12
N GLU A 273 -9.16 3.57 5.15
CA GLU A 273 -9.54 2.79 6.33
C GLU A 273 -10.63 1.76 6.03
N ILE A 274 -11.69 2.13 5.29
CA ILE A 274 -12.80 1.21 5.00
C ILE A 274 -12.31 0.01 4.20
N GLY A 275 -11.56 0.25 3.11
CA GLY A 275 -11.05 -0.84 2.30
C GLY A 275 -10.02 -1.68 3.06
N LEU A 276 -9.10 -1.07 3.81
CA LEU A 276 -8.15 -1.79 4.65
C LEU A 276 -8.85 -2.75 5.63
N LEU A 277 -9.81 -2.25 6.41
CA LEU A 277 -10.50 -3.05 7.43
C LEU A 277 -11.29 -4.18 6.78
N ALA A 278 -11.94 -3.91 5.66
CA ALA A 278 -12.70 -4.93 4.96
C ALA A 278 -11.78 -6.04 4.40
N LEU A 279 -10.62 -5.68 3.86
CA LEU A 279 -9.63 -6.64 3.35
C LEU A 279 -8.96 -7.45 4.47
N LEU A 280 -8.67 -6.83 5.61
CA LEU A 280 -8.21 -7.55 6.81
C LEU A 280 -9.26 -8.56 7.28
N ALA A 281 -10.54 -8.18 7.27
CA ALA A 281 -11.64 -9.08 7.66
C ALA A 281 -11.80 -10.24 6.68
N LEU A 282 -11.71 -9.99 5.38
CA LEU A 282 -11.72 -11.04 4.35
C LEU A 282 -10.52 -11.98 4.50
N ARG A 283 -9.33 -11.45 4.77
CA ARG A 283 -8.12 -12.24 5.03
C ARG A 283 -8.26 -13.12 6.26
N ALA A 284 -8.76 -12.58 7.37
CA ALA A 284 -9.02 -13.34 8.59
C ALA A 284 -9.99 -14.51 8.37
N ARG A 285 -10.86 -14.44 7.34
CA ARG A 285 -11.76 -15.52 6.93
C ARG A 285 -11.14 -16.52 5.94
N GLY A 286 -9.87 -16.34 5.55
CA GLY A 286 -9.25 -17.11 4.47
C GLY A 286 -9.82 -16.80 3.09
N GLN A 287 -10.54 -15.68 2.95
CA GLN A 287 -11.25 -15.26 1.74
C GLN A 287 -10.56 -14.07 1.08
N LEU A 288 -9.23 -14.01 1.10
CA LEU A 288 -8.55 -12.92 0.40
C LEU A 288 -8.87 -13.04 -1.10
N VAL A 289 -9.77 -12.17 -1.56
CA VAL A 289 -10.37 -12.28 -2.88
C VAL A 289 -9.33 -11.88 -3.92
N GLY A 290 -8.95 -12.84 -4.78
CA GLY A 290 -8.07 -12.57 -5.92
C GLY A 290 -8.80 -11.84 -7.05
N GLU A 291 -8.06 -11.53 -8.12
CA GLU A 291 -8.57 -10.85 -9.34
C GLU A 291 -9.84 -11.49 -9.95
N ALA A 292 -10.13 -12.75 -9.63
CA ALA A 292 -11.20 -13.55 -10.23
C ALA A 292 -12.64 -13.13 -9.84
N GLU A 293 -12.85 -12.34 -8.78
CA GLU A 293 -14.18 -11.80 -8.43
C GLU A 293 -14.38 -10.34 -8.88
N TYR A 294 -13.31 -9.66 -9.33
CA TYR A 294 -13.36 -8.33 -9.93
C TYR A 294 -13.52 -8.40 -11.47
N LYS A 295 -14.23 -9.42 -11.98
CA LYS A 295 -14.36 -9.72 -13.41
C LYS A 295 -15.38 -8.84 -14.11
N SER A 296 -15.02 -7.60 -14.40
CA SER A 296 -15.48 -6.88 -15.59
C SER A 296 -14.59 -5.64 -15.74
N GLY A 297 -14.00 -5.39 -16.92
CA GLY A 297 -13.44 -4.05 -17.17
C GLY A 297 -12.16 -3.87 -17.96
N ARG A 298 -11.59 -4.89 -18.62
CA ARG A 298 -10.25 -4.78 -19.23
C ARG A 298 -10.07 -3.74 -20.37
N HIS A 299 -11.05 -2.90 -20.70
CA HIS A 299 -11.06 -2.14 -21.97
C HIS A 299 -10.84 -0.62 -21.91
N TYR A 300 -10.88 0.05 -20.75
CA TYR A 300 -11.00 1.53 -20.76
C TYR A 300 -9.69 2.34 -20.64
N VAL A 301 -8.59 1.81 -20.06
CA VAL A 301 -7.33 2.60 -19.90
C VAL A 301 -6.68 2.92 -21.25
N ASP A 302 -6.60 1.92 -22.13
CA ASP A 302 -5.99 2.07 -23.44
C ASP A 302 -6.87 2.93 -24.35
N GLU A 303 -8.19 2.77 -24.28
CA GLU A 303 -9.16 3.61 -25.00
C GLU A 303 -9.09 5.08 -24.57
N MET A 304 -8.93 5.35 -23.28
CA MET A 304 -8.88 6.74 -22.81
C MET A 304 -7.55 7.43 -23.09
N SER A 305 -6.44 6.68 -23.09
CA SER A 305 -5.14 7.16 -23.55
C SER A 305 -5.14 7.44 -25.06
N ALA A 306 -5.94 6.68 -25.83
CA ALA A 306 -6.15 6.86 -27.26
C ALA A 306 -7.24 7.90 -27.61
N ALA A 307 -8.09 8.29 -26.65
CA ALA A 307 -9.19 9.22 -26.87
C ALA A 307 -8.67 10.63 -27.20
N SER A 308 -8.78 11.02 -28.46
CA SER A 308 -8.30 12.31 -28.97
C SER A 308 -9.27 13.47 -28.70
N GLN A 309 -10.54 13.20 -28.37
CA GLN A 309 -11.58 14.20 -28.15
C GLN A 309 -12.22 14.10 -26.76
N ASN A 310 -12.68 15.24 -26.23
CA ASN A 310 -13.34 15.30 -24.92
C ASN A 310 -14.65 14.51 -24.87
N ALA A 311 -15.41 14.44 -25.97
CA ALA A 311 -16.67 13.69 -26.02
C ALA A 311 -16.43 12.18 -25.85
N ASP A 312 -15.39 11.64 -26.49
CA ASP A 312 -14.99 10.24 -26.35
C ASP A 312 -14.56 9.92 -24.92
N LYS A 313 -13.79 10.82 -24.30
CA LYS A 313 -13.43 10.71 -22.87
C LYS A 313 -14.67 10.68 -21.99
N MET A 314 -15.63 11.58 -22.20
CA MET A 314 -16.86 11.64 -21.41
C MET A 314 -17.74 10.39 -21.57
N ARG A 315 -17.81 9.81 -22.78
CA ARG A 315 -18.47 8.52 -23.03
C ARG A 315 -17.76 7.40 -22.26
N ILE A 316 -16.43 7.31 -22.38
CA ILE A 316 -15.60 6.31 -21.67
C ILE A 316 -15.79 6.45 -20.15
N TYR A 317 -15.81 7.67 -19.60
CA TYR A 317 -16.11 7.91 -18.18
C TYR A 317 -17.50 7.41 -17.77
N ALA A 318 -18.52 7.59 -18.61
CA ALA A 318 -19.87 7.13 -18.31
C ALA A 318 -19.97 5.59 -18.31
N GLU A 319 -19.33 4.93 -19.27
CA GLU A 319 -19.25 3.47 -19.36
C GLU A 319 -18.45 2.87 -18.20
N MET A 320 -17.32 3.49 -17.84
CA MET A 320 -16.54 3.15 -16.65
C MET A 320 -17.39 3.25 -15.38
N ARG A 321 -18.17 4.32 -15.23
CA ARG A 321 -19.06 4.50 -14.08
C ARG A 321 -20.14 3.43 -14.01
N ALA A 322 -20.74 3.06 -15.13
CA ALA A 322 -21.76 2.02 -15.17
C ALA A 322 -21.18 0.67 -14.72
N ALA A 323 -20.00 0.31 -15.17
CA ALA A 323 -19.39 -0.96 -14.81
C ALA A 323 -18.76 -0.95 -13.39
N LEU A 324 -18.34 0.21 -12.85
CA LEU A 324 -18.02 0.35 -11.42
C LEU A 324 -19.21 0.00 -10.49
N LEU A 325 -20.44 0.21 -10.94
CA LEU A 325 -21.62 -0.18 -10.16
C LEU A 325 -21.80 -1.69 -10.09
N GLU A 326 -21.20 -2.44 -11.03
CA GLU A 326 -21.23 -3.90 -11.07
C GLU A 326 -20.10 -4.53 -10.25
N VAL A 327 -19.03 -3.77 -9.98
CA VAL A 327 -17.92 -4.21 -9.13
C VAL A 327 -18.30 -4.06 -7.65
N ARG A 328 -18.23 -5.16 -6.90
CA ARG A 328 -18.40 -5.12 -5.44
C ARG A 328 -17.11 -4.61 -4.78
N THR A 329 -17.26 -3.62 -3.92
CA THR A 329 -16.20 -3.16 -3.00
C THR A 329 -15.82 -4.25 -1.99
N PRO A 330 -14.64 -4.17 -1.36
CA PRO A 330 -14.28 -5.05 -0.24
C PRO A 330 -15.35 -5.08 0.86
N VAL A 331 -15.96 -3.94 1.19
CA VAL A 331 -17.01 -3.87 2.22
C VAL A 331 -18.30 -4.55 1.76
N GLU A 332 -18.67 -4.44 0.48
CA GLU A 332 -19.81 -5.18 -0.08
C GLU A 332 -19.56 -6.68 -0.11
N LEU A 333 -18.38 -7.13 -0.54
CA LEU A 333 -18.00 -8.55 -0.48
C LEU A 333 -18.08 -9.07 0.95
N LEU A 334 -17.53 -8.30 1.88
CA LEU A 334 -17.50 -8.64 3.30
C LEU A 334 -18.89 -8.74 3.93
N LEU A 335 -19.79 -7.80 3.61
CA LEU A 335 -21.09 -7.64 4.28
C LEU A 335 -22.24 -8.35 3.56
N THR A 336 -22.18 -8.52 2.24
CA THR A 336 -23.21 -9.24 1.45
C THR A 336 -22.94 -10.74 1.32
N GLY A 337 -21.69 -11.18 1.57
CA GLY A 337 -21.29 -12.60 1.62
C GLY A 337 -21.51 -13.26 2.99
N VAL A 338 -22.08 -12.56 3.98
CA VAL A 338 -22.28 -13.09 5.33
C VAL A 338 -23.56 -13.91 5.41
N ALA A 339 -23.44 -15.24 5.30
CA ALA A 339 -23.94 -16.04 6.41
C ALA A 339 -23.02 -15.73 7.61
N PRO A 340 -23.54 -15.54 8.85
CA PRO A 340 -22.70 -15.22 9.99
C PRO A 340 -21.53 -16.20 9.99
N ALA A 341 -20.30 -15.68 9.97
CA ALA A 341 -19.13 -16.55 10.06
C ALA A 341 -19.40 -17.48 11.26
N PRO A 342 -19.24 -18.81 11.13
CA PRO A 342 -19.12 -19.62 12.33
C PRO A 342 -18.07 -18.91 13.15
N VAL A 343 -18.43 -18.53 14.37
CA VAL A 343 -17.46 -18.06 15.35
C VAL A 343 -16.36 -19.09 15.28
N VAL A 344 -15.22 -18.73 14.73
CA VAL A 344 -14.06 -19.60 14.79
C VAL A 344 -13.72 -19.55 16.27
N GLU A 345 -14.31 -20.47 17.03
CA GLU A 345 -13.85 -20.87 18.35
C GLU A 345 -12.50 -21.56 18.15
N ASP A 346 -11.53 -20.83 17.61
CA ASP A 346 -10.15 -21.15 17.88
C ASP A 346 -9.91 -20.70 19.32
N GLN A 347 -10.36 -21.54 20.26
CA GLN A 347 -10.14 -21.36 21.70
C GLN A 347 -8.66 -21.13 21.98
N ARG A 348 -7.76 -21.65 21.13
CA ARG A 348 -6.33 -21.44 21.23
C ARG A 348 -5.96 -20.00 20.84
N LEU A 349 -6.37 -19.49 19.68
CA LEU A 349 -6.10 -18.09 19.29
C LEU A 349 -6.69 -17.09 20.30
N ARG A 350 -7.90 -17.36 20.79
CA ARG A 350 -8.54 -16.54 21.83
C ARG A 350 -7.76 -16.60 23.16
N SER A 351 -7.32 -17.78 23.59
CA SER A 351 -6.50 -17.92 24.81
C SER A 351 -5.12 -17.27 24.66
N GLU A 352 -4.51 -17.34 23.48
CA GLU A 352 -3.19 -16.76 23.21
C GLU A 352 -3.25 -15.22 23.21
N ILE A 353 -4.35 -14.66 22.72
CA ILE A 353 -4.64 -13.21 22.80
C ILE A 353 -4.96 -12.82 24.25
N GLU A 354 -5.87 -13.51 24.94
CA GLU A 354 -6.24 -13.21 26.33
C GLU A 354 -5.08 -13.36 27.31
N THR A 355 -4.11 -14.24 27.02
CA THR A 355 -2.88 -14.41 27.82
C THR A 355 -1.85 -13.31 27.53
N ALA A 356 -1.81 -12.78 26.30
CA ALA A 356 -0.91 -11.68 25.94
C ALA A 356 -1.32 -10.32 26.53
N PHE A 357 -2.57 -10.19 27.00
CA PHE A 357 -3.15 -8.96 27.56
C PHE A 357 -3.43 -9.04 29.07
N ARG A 358 -2.90 -10.05 29.77
CA ARG A 358 -2.77 -10.09 31.24
C ARG A 358 -1.30 -9.93 31.60
#